data_AF-A0A7G2S363-F1
#
_entry.id   AF-A0A7G2S363-F1
#
_cell.length_a   1.000
_cell.length_b   1.000
_cell.length_c   1.000
_cell.angle_alpha   90.00
_cell.angle_beta   90.00
_cell.angle_gamma   90.00
#
_symmetry.space_group_name_H-M   'P 1'
#
loop_
_entity.id
_entity.type
_entity.pdbx_description
1 polymer ?
#
loop_
_entity_poly.entity_id
_entity_poly.type
_entity_poly.pdbx_seq_one_letter_code
_entity_poly.pdbx_strand_id
1 'polypeptide(L)'
;MDEELKFMGIKFACIQAQKGGFKIEAVNNDLSLIPDAVLSREGIIYHLFVCTSVYPESPIFTENEIQGYYSHAESNKAVALGCSLVLFNPDAKNQEELSDLSNGVSAKVAKMGIIGPLAKTNPFLDRGN
;
A
#
# COMPACT_ATOMS: atom_id res chain seq x y z
N MET A 1 -6.37 13.14 -0.08
CA MET A 1 -6.97 11.96 -0.75
C MET A 1 -8.32 11.74 -0.13
N ASP A 2 -9.33 11.43 -0.95
CA ASP A 2 -10.66 11.06 -0.48
C ASP A 2 -10.57 9.82 0.43
N GLU A 3 -11.22 9.86 1.59
CA GLU A 3 -11.21 8.78 2.58
C GLU A 3 -11.72 7.47 1.96
N GLU A 4 -12.72 7.54 1.08
CA GLU A 4 -13.26 6.36 0.41
C GLU A 4 -12.22 5.67 -0.47
N LEU A 5 -11.41 6.45 -1.21
CA LEU A 5 -10.35 5.92 -2.06
C LEU A 5 -9.24 5.25 -1.23
N LYS A 6 -8.89 5.84 -0.08
CA LYS A 6 -7.94 5.24 0.85
C LYS A 6 -8.46 3.90 1.38
N PHE A 7 -9.73 3.85 1.82
CA PHE A 7 -10.36 2.61 2.28
C PHE A 7 -10.38 1.51 1.21
N MET A 8 -10.73 1.87 -0.02
CA MET A 8 -10.67 0.95 -1.16
C MET A 8 -9.24 0.43 -1.37
N GLY A 9 -8.25 1.31 -1.31
CA GLY A 9 -6.84 0.94 -1.35
C GLY A 9 -6.47 -0.09 -0.28
N ILE A 10 -6.80 0.18 0.99
CA ILE A 10 -6.50 -0.73 2.11
C ILE A 10 -7.16 -2.10 1.90
N LYS A 11 -8.45 -2.13 1.54
CA LYS A 11 -9.17 -3.39 1.26
C LYS A 11 -8.50 -4.18 0.15
N PHE A 12 -8.13 -3.52 -0.94
CA PHE A 12 -7.47 -4.18 -2.07
C PHE A 12 -6.08 -4.71 -1.68
N ALA A 13 -5.27 -3.92 -0.97
CA ALA A 13 -3.98 -4.37 -0.45
C ALA A 13 -4.11 -5.62 0.43
N CYS A 14 -5.12 -5.66 1.31
CA CYS A 14 -5.39 -6.82 2.16
C CYS A 14 -5.75 -8.06 1.32
N ILE A 15 -6.59 -7.93 0.30
CA ILE A 15 -6.93 -9.04 -0.61
C ILE A 15 -5.68 -9.58 -1.30
N GLN A 16 -4.79 -8.70 -1.77
CA GLN A 16 -3.54 -9.11 -2.41
C GLN A 16 -2.57 -9.77 -1.43
N ALA A 17 -2.49 -9.25 -0.19
CA ALA A 17 -1.71 -9.87 0.88
C ALA A 17 -2.23 -11.28 1.19
N GLN A 18 -3.54 -11.47 1.29
CA GLN A 18 -4.15 -12.80 1.53
C GLN A 18 -3.79 -13.80 0.43
N LYS A 19 -3.82 -13.36 -0.84
CA LYS A 19 -3.36 -14.20 -1.97
C LYS A 19 -1.87 -14.56 -1.87
N GLY A 20 -1.06 -13.72 -1.24
CA GLY A 20 0.35 -13.96 -0.92
C GLY A 20 0.60 -14.75 0.37
N GLY A 21 -0.45 -15.33 0.97
CA GLY A 21 -0.35 -16.18 2.17
C GLY A 21 -0.32 -15.44 3.50
N PHE A 22 -0.61 -14.14 3.53
CA PHE A 22 -0.76 -13.40 4.77
C PHE A 22 -2.15 -13.64 5.40
N LYS A 23 -2.20 -13.73 6.73
CA LYS A 23 -3.42 -13.62 7.51
C LYS A 23 -3.62 -12.17 7.93
N ILE A 24 -4.85 -11.65 7.77
CA ILE A 24 -5.22 -10.33 8.28
C ILE A 24 -5.58 -10.48 9.75
N GLU A 25 -4.87 -9.79 10.64
CA GLU A 25 -5.17 -9.79 12.08
C GLU A 25 -6.08 -8.63 12.47
N ALA A 26 -5.83 -7.44 11.90
CA ALA A 26 -6.65 -6.25 12.10
C ALA A 26 -6.55 -5.30 10.91
N VAL A 27 -7.60 -4.52 10.67
CA VAL A 27 -7.62 -3.41 9.72
C VAL A 27 -8.05 -2.16 10.50
N ASN A 28 -7.27 -1.09 10.41
CA ASN A 28 -7.60 0.16 11.07
C ASN A 28 -8.63 0.93 10.22
N ASN A 29 -9.80 1.18 10.81
CA ASN A 29 -10.85 1.97 10.16
C ASN A 29 -10.70 3.48 10.43
N ASP A 30 -9.77 3.88 11.29
CA ASP A 30 -9.41 5.27 11.45
C ASP A 30 -8.17 5.55 10.60
N LEU A 31 -8.36 6.30 9.51
CA LEU A 31 -7.31 6.60 8.53
C LEU A 31 -6.21 7.51 9.08
N SER A 32 -6.40 8.09 10.27
CA SER A 32 -5.36 8.83 10.99
C SER A 32 -4.40 7.92 11.76
N LEU A 33 -4.77 6.64 11.95
CA LEU A 33 -3.96 5.66 12.66
C LEU A 33 -3.06 4.89 11.70
N ILE A 34 -1.88 4.52 12.22
CA ILE A 34 -0.96 3.60 11.56
C ILE A 34 -0.70 2.38 12.46
N PRO A 35 -0.44 1.19 11.90
CA PRO A 35 -0.46 0.88 10.46
C PRO A 35 -1.88 0.88 9.86
N ASP A 36 -2.01 0.82 8.54
CA ASP A 36 -3.34 0.68 7.90
C ASP A 36 -3.96 -0.70 8.22
N ALA A 37 -3.12 -1.73 8.34
CA ALA A 37 -3.53 -3.05 8.78
C ALA A 37 -2.38 -3.79 9.49
N VAL A 38 -2.75 -4.76 10.34
CA VAL A 38 -1.82 -5.70 10.97
C VAL A 38 -2.02 -7.07 10.33
N LEU A 39 -0.93 -7.66 9.85
CA LEU A 39 -0.93 -8.95 9.19
C LEU A 39 -0.01 -9.93 9.93
N SER A 40 -0.20 -11.22 9.70
CA SER A 40 0.74 -12.24 10.13
C SER A 40 1.05 -13.23 9.01
N ARG A 41 2.26 -13.77 9.00
CA ARG A 41 2.66 -14.89 8.14
C ARG A 41 3.79 -15.66 8.81
N GLU A 42 3.65 -16.97 8.94
CA GLU A 42 4.68 -17.85 9.53
C GLU A 42 5.16 -17.39 10.92
N GLY A 43 4.25 -16.87 11.75
CA GLY A 43 4.55 -16.37 13.10
C GLY A 43 5.20 -14.98 13.13
N ILE A 44 5.43 -14.33 11.99
CA ILE A 44 5.95 -12.97 11.89
C ILE A 44 4.78 -11.99 11.77
N ILE A 45 4.83 -10.89 12.53
CA ILE A 45 3.87 -9.78 12.45
C ILE A 45 4.36 -8.74 11.46
N TYR A 46 3.44 -8.25 10.62
CA TYR A 46 3.68 -7.20 9.64
C TYR A 46 2.73 -6.03 9.88
N HIS A 47 3.27 -4.83 9.79
CA HIS A 47 2.52 -3.58 9.78
C HIS A 47 2.41 -3.12 8.33
N LEU A 48 1.19 -3.15 7.78
CA LEU A 48 0.90 -2.77 6.39
C LEU A 48 0.67 -1.26 6.29
N PHE A 49 1.34 -0.63 5.34
CA PHE A 49 1.18 0.78 4.98
C PHE A 49 0.84 0.87 3.49
N VAL A 50 -0.22 1.60 3.15
CA VAL A 50 -0.80 1.64 1.82
C VAL A 50 -0.74 3.07 1.27
N CYS A 51 -0.06 3.26 0.15
CA CYS A 51 -0.12 4.48 -0.63
C CYS A 51 -1.07 4.26 -1.81
N THR A 52 -1.99 5.18 -2.04
CA THR A 52 -2.97 5.09 -3.13
C THR A 52 -2.97 6.38 -3.92
N SER A 53 -3.02 6.27 -5.25
CA SER A 53 -3.16 7.38 -6.18
C SER A 53 -4.18 7.03 -7.26
N VAL A 54 -4.70 8.04 -7.96
CA VAL A 54 -5.55 7.85 -9.14
C VAL A 54 -4.69 8.08 -10.39
N TYR A 55 -4.84 7.27 -11.43
CA TYR A 55 -4.15 7.48 -12.70
C TYR A 55 -4.35 8.93 -13.18
N PRO A 56 -3.32 9.59 -13.77
CA PRO A 56 -1.99 9.07 -14.12
C PRO A 56 -0.95 9.14 -12.99
N GLU A 57 -1.33 9.55 -11.78
CA GLU A 57 -0.39 9.72 -10.68
C GLU A 57 0.17 8.38 -10.20
N SER A 58 1.46 8.38 -9.82
CA SER A 58 2.12 7.21 -9.25
C SER A 58 2.09 7.27 -7.71
N PRO A 59 1.76 6.17 -7.00
CA PRO A 59 1.67 6.17 -5.55
C PRO A 59 3.07 5.94 -4.98
N ILE A 60 3.68 7.01 -4.49
CA ILE A 60 5.07 7.01 -4.00
C ILE A 60 5.06 7.37 -2.52
N PHE A 61 5.73 6.56 -1.70
CA PHE A 61 6.08 6.94 -0.33
C PHE A 61 7.28 7.87 -0.36
N THR A 62 7.20 8.97 0.38
CA THR A 62 8.35 9.85 0.64
C THR A 62 9.38 9.14 1.53
N GLU A 63 10.64 9.59 1.48
CA GLU A 63 11.69 9.06 2.37
C GLU A 63 11.34 9.20 3.85
N ASN A 64 10.71 10.32 4.24
CA ASN A 64 10.26 10.57 5.61
C ASN A 64 9.16 9.59 6.04
N GLU A 65 8.21 9.28 5.17
CA GLU A 65 7.17 8.26 5.44
C GLU A 65 7.80 6.87 5.59
N ILE A 66 8.71 6.50 4.68
CA ILE A 66 9.45 5.23 4.75
C ILE A 66 10.17 5.08 6.09
N GLN A 67 10.89 6.13 6.51
CA GLN A 67 11.60 6.13 7.80
C GLN A 67 10.63 6.04 8.98
N GLY A 68 9.55 6.85 8.98
CA GLY A 68 8.56 6.85 10.04
C GLY A 68 7.84 5.50 10.19
N TYR A 69 7.43 4.89 9.08
CA TYR A 69 6.78 3.58 9.06
C TYR A 69 7.70 2.46 9.50
N TYR A 70 8.96 2.50 9.06
CA TYR A 70 9.99 1.57 9.52
C TYR A 70 10.19 1.67 11.03
N SER A 71 10.44 2.87 11.56
CA SER A 71 10.66 3.08 13.00
C SER A 71 9.44 2.68 13.83
N HIS A 72 8.22 2.98 13.34
CA HIS A 72 7.00 2.55 13.99
C HIS A 72 6.89 1.02 14.06
N ALA A 73 7.08 0.31 12.94
CA ALA A 73 7.00 -1.15 12.94
C ALA A 73 8.10 -1.78 13.80
N GLU A 74 9.33 -1.27 13.71
CA GLU A 74 10.49 -1.74 14.50
C GLU A 74 10.23 -1.60 16.01
N SER A 75 9.70 -0.45 16.46
CA SER A 75 9.36 -0.23 17.87
C SER A 75 8.30 -1.21 18.40
N ASN A 76 7.49 -1.77 17.50
CA ASN A 76 6.44 -2.76 17.80
C ASN A 76 6.88 -4.20 17.50
N LYS A 77 8.16 -4.44 17.20
CA LYS A 77 8.70 -5.76 16.80
C LYS A 77 7.98 -6.37 15.59
N ALA A 78 7.49 -5.53 14.70
CA ALA A 78 6.83 -5.91 13.46
C ALA A 78 7.68 -5.56 12.24
N VAL A 79 7.40 -6.20 11.10
CA VAL A 79 8.01 -5.88 9.82
C VAL A 79 7.17 -4.83 9.08
N ALA A 80 7.77 -3.72 8.66
CA ALA A 80 7.08 -2.73 7.84
C ALA A 80 6.86 -3.26 6.41
N LEU A 81 5.61 -3.29 5.96
CA LEU A 81 5.21 -3.77 4.65
C LEU A 81 4.50 -2.65 3.89
N GLY A 82 5.08 -2.20 2.79
CA GLY A 82 4.50 -1.17 1.93
C GLY A 82 3.68 -1.76 0.80
N CYS A 83 2.61 -1.06 0.41
CA CYS A 83 1.82 -1.34 -0.78
C CYS A 83 1.45 -0.05 -1.50
N SER A 84 1.91 0.14 -2.74
CA SER A 84 1.50 1.24 -3.62
C SER A 84 0.46 0.75 -4.61
N LEU A 85 -0.67 1.45 -4.68
CA LEU A 85 -1.83 1.12 -5.50
C LEU A 85 -2.24 2.28 -6.40
N VAL A 86 -2.41 2.01 -7.68
CA VAL A 86 -3.03 2.95 -8.63
C VAL A 86 -4.47 2.55 -8.85
N LEU A 87 -5.39 3.50 -8.68
CA LEU A 87 -6.79 3.38 -9.05
C LEU A 87 -7.00 3.92 -10.46
N PHE A 88 -7.81 3.22 -11.24
CA PHE A 88 -8.11 3.58 -12.62
C PHE A 88 -9.47 3.03 -13.03
N ASN A 89 -10.06 3.63 -14.06
CA ASN A 89 -11.25 3.10 -14.70
C ASN A 89 -10.89 1.92 -15.62
N PRO A 90 -11.33 0.69 -15.32
CA PRO A 90 -10.99 -0.47 -16.13
C PRO A 90 -11.63 -0.46 -17.53
N ASP A 91 -12.72 0.27 -17.72
CA ASP A 91 -13.50 0.33 -18.96
C ASP A 91 -13.12 1.53 -19.84
N ALA A 92 -12.10 2.29 -19.44
CA ALA A 92 -11.57 3.43 -20.17
C ALA A 92 -11.05 3.03 -21.56
N LYS A 93 -11.46 3.79 -22.58
CA LYS A 93 -11.06 3.59 -23.98
C LYS A 93 -9.86 4.45 -24.38
N ASN A 94 -9.49 5.42 -23.55
CA ASN A 94 -8.37 6.32 -23.75
C ASN A 94 -7.74 6.74 -22.41
N GLN A 95 -6.65 7.50 -22.47
CA GLN A 95 -5.90 7.91 -21.26
C GLN A 95 -6.65 8.92 -20.38
N GLU A 96 -7.51 9.75 -20.96
CA GLU A 96 -8.31 10.72 -20.21
C GLU A 96 -9.41 10.01 -19.41
N GLU A 97 -10.02 8.96 -19.98
CA GLU A 97 -11.02 8.15 -19.29
C GLU A 97 -10.42 7.27 -18.17
N LEU A 98 -9.12 6.95 -18.21
CA LEU A 98 -8.46 6.12 -17.18
C LEU A 98 -8.48 6.77 -15.80
N SER A 99 -8.47 8.10 -15.74
CA SER A 99 -8.51 8.86 -14.48
C SER A 99 -9.95 9.10 -13.98
N ASP A 100 -10.96 8.92 -14.83
CA ASP A 100 -12.37 9.11 -14.48
C ASP A 100 -12.96 7.87 -13.80
N LEU A 101 -12.94 7.89 -12.48
CA LEU A 101 -13.44 6.82 -11.61
C LEU A 101 -14.98 6.69 -11.58
N SER A 102 -15.73 7.62 -12.20
CA SER A 102 -17.20 7.61 -12.13
C SER A 102 -17.85 6.42 -12.87
N ASN A 103 -17.16 5.87 -13.86
CA ASN A 103 -17.64 4.78 -14.72
C ASN A 103 -17.16 3.39 -14.29
N GLY A 104 -16.51 3.30 -13.13
CA GLY A 104 -15.95 2.06 -12.60
C GLY A 104 -14.59 2.29 -11.99
N VAL A 105 -14.25 1.51 -10.96
CA VAL A 105 -12.97 1.62 -10.26
C VAL A 105 -12.33 0.24 -10.17
N SER A 106 -11.12 0.14 -10.70
CA SER A 106 -10.22 -0.99 -10.49
C SER A 106 -8.92 -0.48 -9.87
N ALA A 107 -8.21 -1.40 -9.22
CA ALA A 107 -6.94 -1.11 -8.57
C ALA A 107 -5.86 -2.06 -9.10
N LYS A 108 -4.66 -1.53 -9.27
CA LYS A 108 -3.47 -2.32 -9.58
C LYS A 108 -2.40 -2.09 -8.53
N VAL A 109 -1.81 -3.17 -8.03
CA VAL A 109 -0.59 -3.09 -7.22
C VAL A 109 0.54 -2.62 -8.12
N ALA A 110 0.95 -1.36 -7.97
CA ALA A 110 2.16 -0.86 -8.59
C ALA A 110 3.39 -1.50 -7.94
N LYS A 111 3.33 -1.68 -6.61
CA LYS A 111 4.47 -2.15 -5.83
C LYS A 111 4.06 -2.68 -4.46
N MET A 112 4.68 -3.76 -4.00
CA MET A 112 4.49 -4.26 -2.64
C MET A 112 5.78 -4.90 -2.13
N GLY A 113 6.16 -4.62 -0.87
CA GLY A 113 7.34 -5.23 -0.27
C GLY A 113 7.78 -4.59 1.04
N ILE A 114 8.83 -5.16 1.63
CA ILE A 114 9.33 -4.73 2.94
C ILE A 114 9.97 -3.34 2.83
N ILE A 115 9.58 -2.45 3.74
CA ILE A 115 10.11 -1.09 3.89
C ILE A 115 11.23 -1.12 4.92
N GLY A 116 12.40 -0.56 4.61
CA GLY A 116 13.46 -0.34 5.59
C GLY A 116 14.87 -0.22 4.99
N PRO A 117 15.84 0.29 5.77
CA PRO A 117 17.24 0.46 5.33
C PRO A 117 17.96 -0.88 5.08
N LEU A 118 17.50 -1.97 5.69
CA LEU A 118 18.07 -3.32 5.56
C LEU A 118 17.39 -4.20 4.50
N ALA A 119 16.35 -3.72 3.81
CA ALA A 119 15.82 -4.46 2.68
C ALA A 119 16.89 -4.42 1.56
N LYS A 120 17.58 -5.55 1.35
CA LYS A 120 18.54 -5.74 0.24
C LYS A 120 17.96 -5.33 -1.12
N THR A 121 16.63 -5.32 -1.20
CA THR A 121 15.80 -4.86 -2.31
C THR A 121 14.63 -4.03 -1.76
N ASN A 122 14.86 -2.94 -1.01
CA ASN A 122 13.76 -2.01 -0.69
C ASN A 122 13.15 -1.63 -2.04
N PRO A 123 11.96 -2.15 -2.39
CA PRO A 123 11.51 -1.95 -3.74
C PRO A 123 11.29 -0.45 -3.91
N PHE A 124 10.77 0.25 -2.90
CA PHE A 124 10.34 1.65 -2.95
C PHE A 124 11.48 2.67 -3.04
N LEU A 125 12.72 2.29 -2.75
CA LEU A 125 13.88 3.13 -3.04
C LEU A 125 14.38 2.79 -4.44
N ASP A 126 14.00 3.62 -5.41
CA ASP A 126 14.57 3.54 -6.76
C ASP A 126 16.06 3.87 -6.68
N ARG A 127 16.92 2.85 -6.79
CA ARG A 127 18.36 3.08 -6.98
C ARG A 127 18.54 3.31 -8.48
N GLY A 128 18.24 4.53 -8.92
CA GLY A 128 18.56 4.95 -10.28
C GLY A 128 20.02 4.60 -10.58
N ASN A 129 20.23 3.79 -11.62
CA ASN A 129 21.54 3.66 -12.26
C ASN A 129 21.81 4.91 -13.10
#